data_AF-A0A1I7ES93-F1
#
_entry.id   AF-A0A1I7ES93-F1
#
_cell.length_a   1.000
_cell.length_b   1.000
_cell.length_c   1.000
_cell.angle_alpha   90.00
_cell.angle_beta   90.00
_cell.angle_gamma   90.00
#
_symmetry.space_group_name_H-M   'P 1'
#
loop_
_entity.id
_entity.type
_entity.pdbx_description
1 polymer ?
#
loop_
_entity_poly.entity_id
_entity_poly.type
_entity_poly.pdbx_seq_one_letter_code
_entity_poly.pdbx_strand_id
1 'polypeptide(L)'
;MNIPLQVVTFLTSHGLKLAAAESCTGGQIASYLASVPGSGACLDVGFVSYSPSGKAGFLGVQESTMECWGLTSEGVAREMAKRRCARKAVVRTSRYRTPRRHRSG
;
A
#
# COMPACT_ATOMS: atom_id res chain seq x y z
N MET A 1 11.10 -18.96 -9.82
CA MET A 1 10.44 -18.88 -8.50
C MET A 1 9.10 -18.16 -8.69
N ASN A 2 7.97 -18.77 -8.31
CA ASN A 2 6.64 -18.17 -8.52
C ASN A 2 6.17 -17.45 -7.24
N ILE A 3 6.65 -16.21 -7.05
CA ILE A 3 6.38 -15.39 -5.87
C ILE A 3 4.88 -15.22 -5.56
N PRO A 4 3.99 -14.90 -6.52
CA PRO A 4 2.59 -14.61 -6.19
C PRO A 4 1.89 -15.89 -5.72
N LEU A 5 2.24 -17.04 -6.30
CA LEU A 5 1.74 -18.34 -5.84
C LEU A 5 2.17 -18.62 -4.39
N GLN A 6 3.43 -18.34 -4.04
CA GLN A 6 3.93 -18.52 -2.67
C GLN A 6 3.22 -17.60 -1.68
N VAL A 7 3.02 -16.33 -2.03
CA VAL A 7 2.31 -15.36 -1.18
C VAL A 7 0.85 -15.77 -0.97
N VAL A 8 0.14 -16.13 -2.05
CA VAL A 8 -1.26 -16.57 -1.95
C VAL A 8 -1.37 -17.83 -1.10
N THR A 9 -0.50 -18.83 -1.34
CA THR A 9 -0.49 -20.08 -0.57
C THR A 9 -0.22 -19.85 0.92
N PHE A 10 0.74 -18.97 1.25
CA PHE A 10 1.05 -18.64 2.63
C PHE A 10 -0.13 -17.97 3.33
N LEU A 11 -0.73 -16.95 2.70
CA LEU A 11 -1.84 -16.21 3.30
C LEU A 11 -3.08 -17.09 3.48
N THR A 12 -3.42 -17.89 2.48
CA THR A 12 -4.61 -18.77 2.55
C THR A 12 -4.43 -19.86 3.60
N SER A 13 -3.26 -20.52 3.67
CA SER A 13 -2.97 -21.56 4.67
C SER A 13 -3.01 -21.06 6.12
N HIS A 14 -2.79 -19.76 6.34
CA HIS A 14 -2.84 -19.14 7.67
C HIS A 14 -4.15 -18.38 7.95
N GLY A 15 -5.13 -18.44 7.04
CA GLY A 15 -6.39 -17.70 7.18
C GLY A 15 -6.19 -16.18 7.23
N LEU A 16 -5.12 -15.67 6.62
CA LEU A 16 -4.78 -14.26 6.57
C LEU A 16 -5.40 -13.61 5.34
N LYS A 17 -5.81 -12.35 5.52
CA LYS A 17 -6.27 -11.50 4.42
C LYS A 17 -5.17 -10.51 4.04
N LEU A 18 -5.25 -9.97 2.84
CA LEU A 18 -4.33 -8.98 2.31
C LEU A 18 -5.10 -7.78 1.78
N ALA A 19 -4.70 -6.59 2.19
CA ALA A 19 -5.10 -5.34 1.57
C ALA A 19 -3.89 -4.71 0.86
N ALA A 20 -4.08 -4.14 -0.33
CA ALA A 20 -3.03 -3.44 -1.04
C ALA A 20 -3.33 -1.93 -1.06
N ALA A 21 -2.32 -1.10 -0.79
CA ALA A 21 -2.40 0.35 -0.85
C ALA A 21 -1.31 0.87 -1.81
N GLU A 22 -1.67 1.00 -3.07
CA GLU A 22 -0.77 1.33 -4.17
C GLU A 22 -0.83 2.82 -4.53
N SER A 23 0.31 3.33 -4.98
CA SER A 23 0.39 4.64 -5.64
C SER A 23 1.20 4.43 -6.92
N CYS A 24 2.53 4.48 -6.86
CA CYS A 24 3.39 4.43 -8.05
C CYS A 24 3.32 3.12 -8.86
N THR A 25 2.84 2.02 -8.28
CA THR A 25 2.64 0.74 -8.99
C THR A 25 1.31 0.65 -9.73
N GLY A 26 0.36 1.55 -9.48
CA GLY A 26 -0.87 1.63 -10.27
C GLY A 26 -1.75 0.37 -10.26
N GLY A 27 -1.69 -0.47 -9.22
CA GLY A 27 -2.46 -1.72 -9.15
C GLY A 27 -1.71 -2.97 -9.59
N GLN A 28 -0.43 -2.84 -9.99
CA GLN A 28 0.37 -3.98 -10.45
C GLN A 28 0.57 -5.05 -9.38
N ILE A 29 0.63 -4.68 -8.09
CA ILE A 29 0.79 -5.69 -7.01
C ILE A 29 -0.50 -6.48 -6.86
N ALA A 30 -1.64 -5.81 -6.79
CA ALA A 30 -2.94 -6.48 -6.72
C ALA A 30 -3.17 -7.37 -7.94
N SER A 31 -2.86 -6.87 -9.14
CA SER A 31 -2.96 -7.63 -10.40
C SER A 31 -2.06 -8.87 -10.40
N TYR A 32 -0.81 -8.73 -9.95
CA TYR A 32 0.14 -9.83 -9.90
C TYR A 32 -0.32 -10.96 -8.97
N LEU A 33 -0.89 -10.63 -7.82
CA LEU A 33 -1.47 -11.61 -6.89
C LEU A 33 -2.79 -12.19 -7.40
N ALA A 34 -3.64 -11.35 -8.02
CA ALA A 34 -4.92 -11.77 -8.59
C ALA A 34 -4.76 -12.79 -9.73
N SER A 35 -3.61 -12.78 -10.42
CA SER A 35 -3.29 -13.76 -11.47
C SER A 35 -3.23 -15.22 -10.99
N VAL A 36 -3.12 -15.45 -9.68
CA VAL A 36 -3.10 -16.79 -9.08
C VAL A 36 -4.53 -17.27 -8.86
N PRO A 37 -4.92 -18.46 -9.38
CA PRO A 37 -6.22 -19.06 -9.08
C PRO A 37 -6.46 -19.21 -7.57
N GLY A 38 -7.65 -18.82 -7.11
CA GLY A 38 -8.02 -18.87 -5.69
C GLY A 38 -7.50 -17.70 -4.85
N SER A 39 -6.81 -16.72 -5.44
CA SER A 39 -6.29 -15.53 -4.74
C SER A 39 -7.37 -14.73 -4.00
N GLY A 40 -8.63 -14.76 -4.43
CA GLY A 40 -9.76 -14.12 -3.72
C GLY A 40 -10.00 -14.68 -2.31
N ALA A 41 -9.46 -15.85 -1.97
CA ALA A 41 -9.50 -16.38 -0.61
C ALA A 41 -8.65 -15.56 0.38
N CYS A 42 -7.60 -14.87 -0.08
CA CYS A 42 -6.76 -14.01 0.76
C CYS A 42 -6.75 -12.52 0.34
N LEU A 43 -6.81 -12.21 -0.96
CA LEU A 43 -6.81 -10.83 -1.46
C LEU A 43 -8.19 -10.21 -1.22
N ASP A 44 -8.23 -9.19 -0.38
CA ASP A 44 -9.48 -8.63 0.13
C ASP A 44 -9.83 -7.30 -0.56
N VAL A 45 -8.90 -6.34 -0.56
CA VAL A 45 -9.12 -5.02 -1.17
C VAL A 45 -7.81 -4.44 -1.72
N GLY A 46 -7.91 -3.68 -2.81
CA GLY A 46 -6.81 -2.89 -3.37
C GLY A 46 -7.21 -1.43 -3.54
N PHE A 47 -6.38 -0.51 -3.06
CA PHE A 47 -6.54 0.93 -3.22
C PHE A 47 -5.44 1.47 -4.12
N VAL A 48 -5.79 2.11 -5.23
CA VAL A 48 -4.84 2.88 -6.04
C VAL A 48 -5.08 4.36 -5.77
N SER A 49 -4.20 4.98 -5.00
CA SER A 49 -4.39 6.35 -4.48
C SER A 49 -3.20 7.25 -4.83
N TYR A 50 -3.41 8.17 -5.77
CA TYR A 50 -2.40 9.14 -6.19
C TYR A 50 -2.56 10.49 -5.47
N SER A 51 -3.78 11.03 -5.45
CA SER A 51 -4.05 12.35 -4.88
C SER A 51 -3.95 12.35 -3.34
N PRO A 52 -3.66 13.52 -2.73
CA PRO A 52 -3.79 13.71 -1.28
C PRO A 52 -5.19 13.32 -0.77
N SER A 53 -6.25 13.77 -1.47
CA SER A 53 -7.64 13.44 -1.11
C SER A 53 -7.94 11.94 -1.15
N GLY A 54 -7.37 11.21 -2.10
CA GLY A 54 -7.51 9.75 -2.17
C GLY A 54 -6.78 9.05 -1.02
N LYS A 55 -5.58 9.52 -0.67
CA LYS A 55 -4.81 9.00 0.47
C LYS A 55 -5.51 9.30 1.81
N ALA A 56 -6.07 10.49 1.98
CA ALA A 56 -6.83 10.86 3.17
C ALA A 56 -8.15 10.07 3.26
N GLY A 57 -9.00 10.12 2.22
CA GLY A 57 -10.32 9.49 2.24
C GLY A 57 -10.28 7.96 2.32
N PHE A 58 -9.51 7.31 1.44
CA PHE A 58 -9.48 5.85 1.36
C PHE A 58 -8.45 5.19 2.26
N LEU A 59 -7.40 5.92 2.67
CA LEU A 59 -6.30 5.35 3.46
C LEU A 59 -6.09 6.03 4.81
N GLY A 60 -6.83 7.11 5.14
CA GLY A 60 -6.75 7.76 6.45
C GLY A 60 -5.39 8.39 6.71
N VAL A 61 -4.66 8.74 5.65
CA VAL A 61 -3.39 9.46 5.76
C VAL A 61 -3.69 10.87 6.23
N GLN A 62 -2.97 11.32 7.26
CA GLN A 62 -3.16 12.64 7.84
C GLN A 62 -2.62 13.70 6.89
N GLU A 63 -3.39 14.78 6.72
CA GLU A 63 -2.97 15.93 5.90
C GLU A 63 -1.66 16.53 6.42
N SER A 64 -1.53 16.67 7.74
CA SER A 64 -0.31 17.15 8.39
C SER A 64 0.94 16.30 8.06
N THR A 65 0.78 14.99 7.93
CA THR A 65 1.88 14.09 7.53
C THR A 65 2.29 14.32 6.08
N MET A 66 1.32 14.55 5.19
CA MET A 66 1.59 14.86 3.78
C MET A 66 2.18 16.26 3.59
N GLU A 67 1.77 17.24 4.39
CA GLU A 67 2.32 18.61 4.36
C GLU A 67 3.75 18.65 4.88
N CYS A 68 4.03 17.99 6.01
CA CYS A 68 5.35 18.02 6.65
C CYS A 68 6.40 17.24 5.86
N TRP A 69 6.04 16.07 5.31
CA TRP A 69 7.01 15.13 4.72
C TRP A 69 6.82 14.90 3.22
N GLY A 70 5.75 15.44 2.62
CA GLY A 70 5.36 15.16 1.25
C GLY A 70 4.65 13.83 1.06
N LEU A 71 3.96 13.68 -0.08
CA LEU A 71 3.22 12.48 -0.52
C LEU A 71 4.10 11.21 -0.67
N THR A 72 5.41 11.41 -0.70
CA THR A 72 6.45 10.44 -1.08
C THR A 72 7.41 10.16 0.06
N SER A 73 6.86 10.01 1.27
CA SER A 73 7.59 9.81 2.52
C SER A 73 7.31 8.47 3.20
N GLU A 74 8.18 8.10 4.14
CA GLU A 74 7.97 6.95 5.02
C GLU A 74 6.76 7.15 5.95
N GLY A 75 6.53 8.39 6.44
CA GLY A 75 5.38 8.71 7.30
C GLY A 75 4.05 8.41 6.61
N VAL A 76 3.87 8.92 5.39
CA VAL A 76 2.72 8.58 4.53
C VAL A 76 2.67 7.07 4.26
N ALA A 77 3.82 6.38 4.30
CA ALA A 77 3.87 4.93 4.12
C ALA A 77 3.20 4.15 5.20
N ARG A 78 3.67 4.46 6.38
CA ARG A 78 3.24 3.82 7.58
C ARG A 78 1.76 4.09 7.79
N GLU A 79 1.26 5.29 7.48
CA GLU A 79 -0.16 5.61 7.59
C GLU A 79 -1.02 4.85 6.58
N MET A 80 -0.64 4.81 5.29
CA MET A 80 -1.35 3.99 4.30
C MET A 80 -1.39 2.51 4.69
N ALA A 81 -0.33 2.00 5.32
CA ALA A 81 -0.26 0.62 5.79
C ALA A 81 -1.00 0.37 7.12
N LYS A 82 -1.11 1.39 7.97
CA LYS A 82 -1.77 1.32 9.27
C LYS A 82 -3.28 1.34 9.18
N ARG A 83 -3.88 1.68 8.03
CA ARG A 83 -5.34 1.64 7.90
C ARG A 83 -5.83 0.25 8.27
N ARG A 84 -6.54 0.20 9.39
CA ARG A 84 -6.89 -1.02 10.07
C ARG A 84 -8.04 -1.70 9.34
N CYS A 85 -7.71 -2.57 8.40
CA CYS A 85 -8.56 -3.70 8.10
C CYS A 85 -8.13 -4.83 9.03
N ALA A 86 -9.00 -5.28 9.94
CA ALA A 86 -8.68 -6.30 10.92
C ALA A 86 -8.00 -7.53 10.26
N ARG A 87 -6.80 -7.90 10.74
CA ARG A 87 -5.99 -9.07 10.30
C ARG A 87 -5.59 -9.07 8.82
N LYS A 88 -5.13 -7.93 8.28
CA LYS A 88 -4.62 -7.84 6.90
C LYS A 88 -3.13 -7.49 6.84
N ALA A 89 -2.36 -8.22 6.04
CA ALA A 89 -1.07 -7.71 5.55
C ALA A 89 -1.34 -6.50 4.65
N VAL A 90 -0.46 -5.49 4.67
CA VAL A 90 -0.59 -4.30 3.83
C VAL A 90 0.67 -4.07 3.02
N VAL A 91 0.56 -4.13 1.69
CA VAL A 91 1.65 -3.76 0.79
C VAL A 91 1.44 -2.32 0.34
N ARG A 92 2.52 -1.52 0.45
CA ARG A 92 2.50 -0.13 0.01
C ARG A 92 3.64 0.22 -0.91
N THR A 93 3.34 1.06 -1.90
CA THR A 93 4.36 1.73 -2.70
C THR A 93 4.13 3.24 -2.72
N SER A 94 5.13 4.00 -2.31
CA SER A 94 5.30 5.39 -2.74
C SER A 94 6.75 5.54 -3.15
N ARG A 95 7.02 6.31 -4.21
CA ARG A 95 8.39 6.75 -4.49
C ARG A 95 8.89 7.41 -3.22
N TYR A 96 10.05 7.05 -2.71
CA TYR A 96 10.73 7.87 -1.71
C TYR A 96 11.52 8.91 -2.49
N ARG A 97 11.20 10.20 -2.30
CA ARG A 97 12.06 11.27 -2.79
C ARG A 97 12.73 11.87 -1.57
N THR A 98 14.05 11.74 -1.47
CA THR A 98 14.83 12.40 -0.42
C THR A 98 14.43 13.89 -0.36
N PRO A 99 14.12 14.44 0.83
CA PRO A 99 13.76 15.84 0.94
C PRO A 99 14.90 16.68 0.36
N ARG A 100 14.58 17.56 -0.60
CA ARG A 100 15.52 18.59 -1.03
C ARG A 100 15.82 19.43 0.20
N ARG A 101 17.06 19.36 0.71
CA ARG A 101 17.55 20.36 1.67
C ARG A 101 17.23 21.72 1.06
N HIS A 102 16.37 22.50 1.70
CA HIS A 102 16.27 23.92 1.42
C HIS A 102 17.67 24.49 1.66
N ARG A 103 18.42 24.75 0.59
CA ARG A 103 19.55 25.68 0.70
C ARG A 103 18.91 27.04 0.80
N SER A 104 18.79 27.52 2.03
CA SER A 104 18.65 28.94 2.32
C SER A 104 19.91 29.60 1.79
N GLY A 105 19.77 30.37 0.72
CA GLY A 105 20.78 31.24 0.13
C GLY A 105 20.12 32.57 -0.15
#